data_AF-A0A9E2GX47-F1
#
_entry.id   AF-A0A9E2GX47-F1
#
_cell.length_a   1.000
_cell.length_b   1.000
_cell.length_c   1.000
_cell.angle_alpha   90.00
_cell.angle_beta   90.00
_cell.angle_gamma   90.00
#
_symmetry.space_group_name_H-M   'P 1'
#
loop_
_entity.id
_entity.type
_entity.pdbx_description
1 polymer ?
#
loop_
_entity_poly.entity_id
_entity_poly.type
_entity_poly.pdbx_seq_one_letter_code
_entity_poly.pdbx_strand_id
1 'polypeptide(L)'
;MEQQHQEYVDYYRVRYEKVANHPMYPFTAQAERELYEAIAGAPSLEAFGEILQARGLNVKCAVARIRDNYTARARFYTELEETVRAGAALEILHHLETTEYTDVMALQSMVSDVETRWMNRISSDEHLIEEFWGDWKVLEDIECAEYAPVPERWKEKRRRLNAQEIARGIEAWRTRTLPEMRKFDPAYVPDHDLLRAPRHRRKVPVYDGAFERRIIGHKNYLGVTGHAR
;
A
#
# COMPACT_ATOMS: atom_id res chain seq x y z
N MET A 1 48.84 -13.14 -3.33
CA MET A 1 47.58 -12.37 -3.49
C MET A 1 47.97 -10.91 -3.42
N GLU A 2 47.56 -10.10 -4.40
CA GLU A 2 47.87 -8.67 -4.46
C GLU A 2 47.15 -7.93 -3.32
N GLN A 3 47.73 -6.85 -2.78
CA GLN A 3 47.16 -6.12 -1.63
C GLN A 3 45.72 -5.69 -1.89
N GLN A 4 45.43 -5.18 -3.09
CA GLN A 4 44.09 -4.75 -3.50
C GLN A 4 43.06 -5.89 -3.48
N HIS A 5 43.46 -7.10 -3.88
CA HIS A 5 42.56 -8.26 -3.85
C HIS A 5 42.22 -8.66 -2.42
N GLN A 6 43.18 -8.64 -1.51
CA GLN A 6 42.94 -8.90 -0.09
C GLN A 6 41.98 -7.87 0.53
N GLU A 7 42.13 -6.58 0.17
CA GLU A 7 41.22 -5.51 0.61
C GLU A 7 39.77 -5.76 0.14
N TYR A 8 39.58 -6.22 -1.10
CA TYR A 8 38.25 -6.58 -1.59
C TYR A 8 37.68 -7.82 -0.88
N VAL A 9 38.49 -8.86 -0.63
CA VAL A 9 38.05 -10.03 0.14
C VAL A 9 37.55 -9.61 1.52
N ASP A 10 38.30 -8.74 2.21
CA ASP A 10 37.90 -8.21 3.51
C ASP A 10 36.61 -7.37 3.43
N TYR A 11 36.45 -6.57 2.38
CA TYR A 11 35.21 -5.81 2.13
C TYR A 11 33.99 -6.72 1.98
N TYR A 12 34.07 -7.77 1.15
CA TYR A 12 32.96 -8.70 0.96
C TYR A 12 32.70 -9.57 2.20
N ARG A 13 33.74 -9.91 2.98
CA ARG A 13 33.58 -10.58 4.28
C ARG A 13 32.71 -9.74 5.22
N VAL A 14 33.08 -8.48 5.42
CA VAL A 14 32.33 -7.56 6.31
C VAL A 14 30.90 -7.36 5.82
N ARG A 15 30.69 -7.30 4.49
CA ARG A 15 29.35 -7.19 3.90
C ARG A 15 28.48 -8.42 4.22
N TYR A 16 29.02 -9.63 4.09
CA TYR A 16 28.33 -10.86 4.47
C TYR A 16 28.05 -10.93 5.98
N GLU A 17 29.04 -10.62 6.82
CA GLU A 17 28.91 -10.69 8.29
C GLU A 17 27.77 -9.81 8.83
N LYS A 18 27.50 -8.66 8.18
CA LYS A 18 26.36 -7.79 8.53
C LYS A 18 25.00 -8.46 8.43
N VAL A 19 24.85 -9.48 7.57
CA VAL A 19 23.57 -10.14 7.30
C VAL A 19 23.54 -11.60 7.72
N ALA A 20 24.70 -12.22 7.98
CA ALA A 20 24.87 -13.67 8.16
C ALA A 20 23.90 -14.33 9.16
N ASN A 21 23.49 -13.63 10.23
CA ASN A 21 22.61 -14.14 11.27
C ASN A 21 21.32 -13.32 11.42
N HIS A 22 20.96 -12.51 10.42
CA HIS A 22 19.80 -11.65 10.53
C HIS A 22 18.50 -12.43 10.21
N PRO A 23 17.55 -12.58 11.15
CA PRO A 23 16.39 -13.45 10.99
C PRO A 23 15.44 -13.01 9.87
N MET A 24 15.44 -11.72 9.53
CA MET A 24 14.63 -11.14 8.45
C MET A 24 15.31 -11.16 7.07
N TYR A 25 16.60 -11.54 6.98
CA TYR A 25 17.35 -11.49 5.72
C TYR A 25 18.00 -12.83 5.32
N PRO A 26 17.31 -13.99 5.42
CA PRO A 26 17.91 -15.30 5.14
C PRO A 26 18.38 -15.44 3.69
N PHE A 27 17.63 -14.92 2.71
CA PHE A 27 18.01 -15.05 1.30
C PHE A 27 19.24 -14.18 1.00
N THR A 28 19.26 -12.95 1.53
CA THR A 28 20.39 -12.03 1.38
C THR A 28 21.64 -12.60 2.05
N ALA A 29 21.50 -13.18 3.25
CA ALA A 29 22.62 -13.82 3.93
C ALA A 29 23.25 -14.94 3.09
N GLN A 30 22.43 -15.78 2.46
CA GLN A 30 22.91 -16.83 1.56
C GLN A 30 23.61 -16.24 0.33
N ALA A 31 23.01 -15.27 -0.35
CA ALA A 31 23.55 -14.69 -1.56
C ALA A 31 24.87 -13.92 -1.31
N GLU A 32 24.96 -13.18 -0.20
CA GLU A 32 26.18 -12.48 0.21
C GLU A 32 27.29 -13.47 0.61
N ARG A 33 26.94 -14.62 1.21
CA ARG A 33 27.90 -15.69 1.47
C ARG A 33 28.49 -16.23 0.17
N GLU A 34 27.64 -16.54 -0.82
CA GLU A 34 28.10 -17.02 -2.13
C GLU A 34 28.99 -16.00 -2.85
N LEU A 35 28.71 -14.71 -2.70
CA LEU A 35 29.52 -13.63 -3.27
C LEU A 35 30.88 -13.50 -2.56
N TYR A 36 30.90 -13.61 -1.23
CA TYR A 36 32.13 -13.63 -0.44
C TYR A 36 33.00 -14.86 -0.78
N GLU A 37 32.40 -16.06 -0.84
CA GLU A 37 33.11 -17.29 -1.21
C GLU A 37 33.69 -17.21 -2.63
N ALA A 38 32.98 -16.56 -3.56
CA ALA A 38 33.46 -16.36 -4.93
C ALA A 38 34.73 -15.50 -4.99
N ILE A 39 34.81 -14.40 -4.24
CA ILE A 39 36.02 -13.56 -4.25
C ILE A 39 37.17 -14.16 -3.42
N ALA A 40 36.86 -14.81 -2.30
CA ALA A 40 37.84 -15.46 -1.43
C ALA A 40 38.50 -16.66 -2.12
N GLY A 41 37.75 -17.37 -2.99
CA GLY A 41 38.25 -18.49 -3.79
C GLY A 41 38.85 -18.10 -5.14
N ALA A 42 38.68 -16.85 -5.60
CA ALA A 42 39.23 -16.41 -6.87
C ALA A 42 40.76 -16.23 -6.77
N PRO A 43 41.53 -16.57 -7.82
CA PRO A 43 42.99 -16.35 -7.83
C PRO A 43 43.40 -14.90 -8.11
N SER A 44 42.52 -14.11 -8.74
CA SER A 44 42.71 -12.67 -9.02
C SER A 44 41.36 -11.95 -9.12
N LEU A 45 41.39 -10.62 -9.24
CA LEU A 45 40.18 -9.81 -9.44
C LEU A 45 39.54 -10.03 -10.81
N GLU A 46 40.33 -10.31 -11.84
CA GLU A 46 39.85 -10.65 -13.18
C GLU A 46 39.06 -11.97 -13.14
N ALA A 47 39.61 -13.00 -12.50
CA ALA A 47 38.92 -14.28 -12.32
C ALA A 47 37.64 -14.12 -11.49
N PHE A 48 37.65 -13.26 -10.47
CA PHE A 48 36.42 -12.91 -9.74
C PHE A 48 35.38 -12.24 -10.64
N GLY A 49 35.79 -11.32 -11.52
CA GLY A 49 34.92 -10.68 -12.51
C GLY A 49 34.26 -11.68 -13.45
N GLU A 50 35.02 -12.66 -13.95
CA GLU A 50 34.49 -13.76 -14.78
C GLU A 50 33.47 -14.62 -14.02
N ILE A 51 33.77 -14.98 -12.76
CA ILE A 51 32.84 -15.74 -11.90
C ILE A 51 31.55 -14.95 -11.67
N LEU A 52 31.66 -13.65 -11.39
CA LEU A 52 30.51 -12.79 -11.12
C LEU A 52 29.57 -12.72 -12.32
N GLN A 53 30.13 -12.57 -13.53
CA GLN A 53 29.36 -12.59 -14.77
C GLN A 53 28.75 -13.96 -15.06
N ALA A 54 29.56 -15.03 -15.03
CA ALA A 54 29.11 -16.38 -15.36
C ALA A 54 28.00 -16.90 -14.42
N ARG A 55 28.06 -16.52 -13.13
CA ARG A 55 27.08 -16.97 -12.12
C ARG A 55 25.97 -15.95 -11.83
N GLY A 56 26.05 -14.75 -12.39
CA GLY A 56 25.10 -13.65 -12.16
C GLY A 56 24.98 -13.25 -10.68
N LEU A 57 26.08 -13.30 -9.92
CA LEU A 57 26.03 -13.16 -8.46
C LEU A 57 25.50 -11.80 -7.99
N ASN A 58 25.77 -10.74 -8.76
CA ASN A 58 25.23 -9.40 -8.51
C ASN A 58 23.70 -9.39 -8.58
N VAL A 59 23.12 -10.05 -9.58
CA VAL A 59 21.66 -10.12 -9.77
C VAL A 59 21.03 -11.00 -8.70
N LYS A 60 21.66 -12.13 -8.37
CA LYS A 60 21.21 -13.00 -7.27
C LYS A 60 21.17 -12.27 -5.93
N CYS A 61 22.18 -11.46 -5.61
CA CYS A 61 22.17 -10.62 -4.41
C CYS A 61 21.04 -9.58 -4.44
N ALA A 62 20.77 -8.96 -5.59
CA ALA A 62 19.68 -8.01 -5.73
C ALA A 62 18.31 -8.69 -5.55
N VAL A 63 18.08 -9.82 -6.21
CA VAL A 63 16.86 -10.63 -6.07
C VAL A 63 16.65 -11.06 -4.62
N ALA A 64 17.70 -11.57 -3.96
CA ALA A 64 17.64 -12.01 -2.58
C ALA A 64 17.23 -10.88 -1.62
N ARG A 65 17.81 -9.69 -1.79
CA ARG A 65 17.48 -8.50 -0.99
C ARG A 65 16.04 -8.05 -1.19
N ILE A 66 15.56 -8.05 -2.43
CA ILE A 66 14.17 -7.72 -2.75
C ILE A 66 13.24 -8.78 -2.13
N ARG A 67 13.56 -10.07 -2.28
CA ARG A 67 12.76 -11.16 -1.71
C ARG A 67 12.61 -11.03 -0.20
N ASP A 68 13.69 -10.81 0.54
CA ASP A 68 13.61 -10.62 1.99
C ASP A 68 12.76 -9.39 2.37
N ASN A 69 13.02 -8.24 1.73
CA ASN A 69 12.29 -7.00 2.00
C ASN A 69 10.78 -7.15 1.76
N TYR A 70 10.38 -7.72 0.63
CA TYR A 70 8.95 -7.87 0.30
C TYR A 70 8.30 -9.03 1.05
N THR A 71 9.05 -10.07 1.46
CA THR A 71 8.55 -11.09 2.40
C THR A 71 8.20 -10.44 3.74
N ALA A 72 9.09 -9.59 4.27
CA ALA A 72 8.84 -8.85 5.51
C ALA A 72 7.63 -7.92 5.38
N ARG A 73 7.53 -7.14 4.29
CA ARG A 73 6.41 -6.22 4.03
C ARG A 73 5.08 -6.97 3.87
N ALA A 74 5.07 -8.07 3.11
CA ALA A 74 3.87 -8.89 2.90
C ALA A 74 3.38 -9.46 4.24
N ARG A 75 4.29 -10.00 5.05
CA ARG A 75 3.97 -10.51 6.39
C ARG A 75 3.37 -9.42 7.27
N PHE A 76 4.02 -8.26 7.36
CA PHE A 76 3.56 -7.14 8.18
C PHE A 76 2.13 -6.69 7.80
N TYR A 77 1.86 -6.46 6.51
CA TYR A 77 0.53 -6.03 6.10
C TYR A 77 -0.53 -7.12 6.22
N THR A 78 -0.16 -8.39 6.03
CA THR A 78 -1.09 -9.52 6.20
C THR A 78 -1.47 -9.70 7.67
N GLU A 79 -0.51 -9.61 8.60
CA GLU A 79 -0.77 -9.64 10.05
C GLU A 79 -1.69 -8.49 10.49
N LEU A 80 -1.62 -7.36 9.79
CA LEU A 80 -2.53 -6.23 10.00
C LEU A 80 -3.83 -6.33 9.21
N GLU A 81 -4.13 -7.39 8.45
CA GLU A 81 -5.32 -7.46 7.59
C GLU A 81 -5.42 -6.29 6.57
N GLU A 82 -4.27 -5.69 6.21
CA GLU A 82 -4.12 -4.61 5.22
C GLU A 82 -3.96 -5.19 3.81
N THR A 83 -5.01 -5.86 3.32
CA THR A 83 -4.96 -6.66 2.08
C THR A 83 -4.55 -5.87 0.83
N VAL A 84 -4.97 -4.61 0.70
CA VAL A 84 -4.61 -3.76 -0.44
C VAL A 84 -3.15 -3.33 -0.38
N ARG A 85 -2.64 -2.94 0.80
CA ARG A 85 -1.23 -2.56 0.98
C ARG A 85 -0.28 -3.76 0.88
N ALA A 86 -0.74 -4.96 1.23
CA ALA A 86 0.01 -6.20 1.01
C ALA A 86 0.21 -6.53 -0.47
N GLY A 87 -0.70 -6.09 -1.35
CA GLY A 87 -0.77 -6.49 -2.75
C GLY A 87 0.52 -6.29 -3.54
N ALA A 88 1.17 -5.13 -3.41
CA ALA A 88 2.44 -4.85 -4.10
C ALA A 88 3.53 -5.86 -3.73
N ALA A 89 3.63 -6.18 -2.43
CA ALA A 89 4.62 -7.11 -1.94
C ALA A 89 4.34 -8.54 -2.43
N LEU A 90 3.08 -8.96 -2.40
CA LEU A 90 2.67 -10.29 -2.89
C LEU A 90 2.91 -10.43 -4.40
N GLU A 91 2.60 -9.40 -5.20
CA GLU A 91 2.81 -9.41 -6.65
C GLU A 91 4.31 -9.43 -7.00
N ILE A 92 5.14 -8.65 -6.30
CA ILE A 92 6.60 -8.68 -6.50
C ILE A 92 7.17 -10.06 -6.16
N LEU A 93 6.77 -10.65 -5.03
CA LEU A 93 7.21 -12.00 -4.65
C LEU A 93 6.81 -13.02 -5.71
N HIS A 94 5.58 -12.95 -6.23
CA HIS A 94 5.12 -13.81 -7.31
C HIS A 94 5.96 -13.65 -8.59
N HIS A 95 6.33 -12.43 -8.95
CA HIS A 95 7.26 -12.20 -10.07
C HIS A 95 8.64 -12.82 -9.82
N LEU A 96 9.18 -12.72 -8.61
CA LEU A 96 10.46 -13.36 -8.26
C LEU A 96 10.40 -14.89 -8.23
N GLU A 97 9.21 -15.49 -8.15
CA GLU A 97 9.01 -16.94 -8.22
C GLU A 97 8.84 -17.43 -9.66
N THR A 98 8.24 -16.61 -10.52
CA THR A 98 7.86 -17.00 -11.88
C THR A 98 8.79 -16.49 -12.97
N THR A 99 9.64 -15.51 -12.66
CA THR A 99 10.53 -14.86 -13.62
C THR A 99 11.97 -14.91 -13.13
N GLU A 100 12.87 -15.42 -13.97
CA GLU A 100 14.31 -15.31 -13.74
C GLU A 100 14.81 -13.97 -14.28
N TYR A 101 15.53 -13.24 -13.43
CA TYR A 101 16.12 -11.95 -13.78
C TYR A 101 17.62 -12.13 -14.05
N THR A 102 18.07 -11.63 -15.19
CA THR A 102 19.47 -11.68 -15.62
C THR A 102 20.18 -10.33 -15.52
N ASP A 103 19.43 -9.26 -15.23
CA ASP A 103 19.96 -7.92 -15.04
C ASP A 103 19.22 -7.16 -13.93
N VAL A 104 19.94 -6.26 -13.26
CA VAL A 104 19.41 -5.50 -12.11
C VAL A 104 18.42 -4.42 -12.57
N MET A 105 18.55 -3.90 -13.79
CA MET A 105 17.66 -2.84 -14.27
C MET A 105 16.25 -3.38 -14.55
N ALA A 106 16.10 -4.52 -15.21
CA ALA A 106 14.81 -5.16 -15.42
C ALA A 106 14.13 -5.52 -14.09
N LEU A 107 14.91 -5.99 -13.12
CA LEU A 107 14.42 -6.24 -11.77
C LEU A 107 13.89 -4.96 -11.11
N GLN A 108 14.64 -3.86 -11.17
CA GLN A 108 14.24 -2.55 -10.63
C GLN A 108 13.01 -1.98 -11.35
N SER A 109 12.95 -2.09 -12.67
CA SER A 109 11.81 -1.67 -13.47
C SER A 109 10.55 -2.43 -13.07
N MET A 110 10.62 -3.76 -12.94
CA MET A 110 9.48 -4.57 -12.48
C MET A 110 8.98 -4.11 -11.11
N VAL A 111 9.88 -3.94 -10.14
CA VAL A 111 9.50 -3.48 -8.80
C VAL A 111 8.82 -2.11 -8.86
N SER A 112 9.43 -1.16 -9.58
CA SER A 112 8.91 0.21 -9.70
C SER A 112 7.53 0.25 -10.39
N ASP A 113 7.35 -0.57 -11.42
CA ASP A 113 6.08 -0.67 -12.14
C ASP A 113 4.98 -1.25 -11.26
N VAL A 114 5.28 -2.32 -10.49
CA VAL A 114 4.34 -2.91 -9.54
C VAL A 114 3.97 -1.91 -8.44
N GLU A 115 4.97 -1.27 -7.81
CA GLU A 115 4.72 -0.28 -6.76
C GLU A 115 3.89 0.91 -7.26
N THR A 116 4.17 1.40 -8.47
CA THR A 116 3.40 2.50 -9.08
C THR A 116 1.93 2.12 -9.30
N ARG A 117 1.67 0.92 -9.84
CA ARG A 117 0.28 0.43 -10.03
C ARG A 117 -0.45 0.29 -8.71
N TRP A 118 0.21 -0.28 -7.71
CA TRP A 118 -0.41 -0.49 -6.40
C TRP A 118 -0.59 0.79 -5.60
N MET A 119 0.27 1.79 -5.78
CA MET A 119 0.10 3.10 -5.16
C MET A 119 -1.24 3.73 -5.58
N ASN A 120 -1.61 3.64 -6.86
CA ASN A 120 -2.92 4.10 -7.31
C ASN A 120 -4.07 3.32 -6.65
N ARG A 121 -3.94 1.99 -6.52
CA ARG A 121 -4.95 1.15 -5.84
C ARG A 121 -5.11 1.51 -4.37
N ILE A 122 -4.00 1.74 -3.67
CA ILE A 122 -4.00 2.16 -2.26
C ILE A 122 -4.69 3.51 -2.13
N SER A 123 -4.32 4.49 -2.95
CA SER A 123 -4.95 5.82 -2.93
C SER A 123 -6.46 5.74 -3.17
N SER A 124 -6.90 4.95 -4.15
CA SER A 124 -8.34 4.75 -4.40
C SER A 124 -9.07 4.05 -3.25
N ASP A 125 -8.44 3.05 -2.61
CA ASP A 125 -9.00 2.36 -1.45
C ASP A 125 -9.11 3.28 -0.22
N GLU A 126 -8.12 4.14 0.00
CA GLU A 126 -8.08 5.06 1.14
C GLU A 126 -8.98 6.28 0.97
N HIS A 127 -9.19 6.73 -0.26
CA HIS A 127 -9.98 7.93 -0.52
C HIS A 127 -11.38 7.87 0.08
N LEU A 128 -12.09 6.74 -0.05
CA LEU A 128 -13.46 6.63 0.46
C LEU A 128 -13.53 6.75 1.98
N ILE A 129 -12.58 6.15 2.71
CA ILE A 129 -12.56 6.23 4.18
C ILE A 129 -12.15 7.63 4.66
N GLU A 130 -11.28 8.31 3.92
CA GLU A 130 -10.89 9.70 4.20
C GLU A 130 -12.03 10.68 3.99
N GLU A 131 -12.76 10.59 2.86
CA GLU A 131 -13.96 11.42 2.62
C GLU A 131 -15.05 11.11 3.66
N PHE A 132 -15.32 9.82 3.91
CA PHE A 132 -16.30 9.40 4.91
C PHE A 132 -16.02 9.95 6.30
N TRP A 133 -14.75 9.92 6.73
CA TRP A 133 -14.34 10.46 8.02
C TRP A 133 -14.31 11.99 8.01
N GLY A 134 -13.91 12.62 6.91
CA GLY A 134 -13.92 14.08 6.74
C GLY A 134 -15.33 14.67 6.83
N ASP A 135 -16.32 13.98 6.24
CA ASP A 135 -17.72 14.39 6.26
C ASP A 135 -18.43 14.10 7.59
N TRP A 136 -17.78 13.40 8.52
CA TRP A 136 -18.41 12.94 9.77
C TRP A 136 -19.11 14.05 10.53
N LYS A 137 -18.47 15.22 10.63
CA LYS A 137 -19.02 16.40 11.32
C LYS A 137 -20.30 16.91 10.64
N VAL A 138 -20.30 17.03 9.32
CA VAL A 138 -21.47 17.51 8.58
C VAL A 138 -22.62 16.53 8.75
N LEU A 139 -22.34 15.23 8.68
CA LEU A 139 -23.34 14.18 8.91
C LEU A 139 -23.90 14.24 10.34
N GLU A 140 -23.07 14.54 11.33
CA GLU A 140 -23.50 14.75 12.72
C GLU A 140 -24.37 15.99 12.88
N ASP A 141 -23.98 17.11 12.27
CA ASP A 141 -24.77 18.34 12.31
C ASP A 141 -26.15 18.14 11.67
N ILE A 142 -26.23 17.37 10.57
CA ILE A 142 -27.49 16.98 9.91
C ILE A 142 -28.36 16.12 10.85
N GLU A 143 -27.80 15.06 11.44
CA GLU A 143 -28.53 14.17 12.38
C GLU A 143 -29.01 14.96 13.60
N CYS A 144 -28.16 15.77 14.22
CA CYS A 144 -28.54 16.62 15.34
C CYS A 144 -29.65 17.61 14.96
N ALA A 145 -29.61 18.19 13.76
CA ALA A 145 -30.65 19.10 13.30
C ALA A 145 -32.00 18.40 13.10
N GLU A 146 -31.99 17.13 12.68
CA GLU A 146 -33.18 16.30 12.45
C GLU A 146 -33.86 15.85 13.75
N TYR A 147 -33.07 15.39 14.74
CA TYR A 147 -33.61 14.78 15.95
C TYR A 147 -33.66 15.69 17.19
N ALA A 148 -33.01 16.86 17.17
CA ALA A 148 -32.98 17.72 18.35
C ALA A 148 -34.39 18.22 18.73
N PRO A 149 -34.74 18.18 20.03
CA PRO A 149 -36.02 18.67 20.52
C PRO A 149 -36.06 20.20 20.48
N VAL A 150 -36.64 20.76 19.41
CA VAL A 150 -36.79 22.20 19.23
C VAL A 150 -38.25 22.63 19.11
N PRO A 151 -38.59 23.89 19.47
CA PRO A 151 -39.91 24.43 19.24
C PRO A 151 -40.36 24.31 17.78
N GLU A 152 -41.65 24.04 17.56
CA GLU A 152 -42.23 23.74 16.23
C GLU A 152 -41.86 24.79 15.17
N ARG A 153 -41.85 26.07 15.54
CA ARG A 153 -41.47 27.21 14.68
C ARG A 153 -40.09 27.07 14.02
N TRP A 154 -39.19 26.27 14.57
CA TRP A 154 -37.84 26.07 14.04
C TRP A 154 -37.69 24.82 13.17
N LYS A 155 -38.64 23.88 13.22
CA LYS A 155 -38.52 22.58 12.53
C LYS A 155 -38.45 22.74 11.02
N GLU A 156 -39.27 23.60 10.43
CA GLU A 156 -39.25 23.83 8.98
C GLU A 156 -37.96 24.49 8.51
N LYS A 157 -37.48 25.50 9.24
CA LYS A 157 -36.18 26.12 8.95
C LYS A 157 -35.04 25.10 8.96
N ARG A 158 -35.01 24.21 9.96
CA ARG A 158 -34.00 23.14 10.07
C ARG A 158 -34.09 22.13 8.93
N ARG A 159 -35.29 21.63 8.61
CA ARG A 159 -35.50 20.75 7.45
C ARG A 159 -34.96 21.37 6.16
N ARG A 160 -35.24 22.66 5.93
CA ARG A 160 -34.72 23.38 4.77
C ARG A 160 -33.20 23.49 4.77
N LEU A 161 -32.57 23.79 5.91
CA LEU A 161 -31.10 23.88 6.02
C LEU A 161 -30.44 22.51 5.78
N ASN A 162 -30.98 21.43 6.36
CA ASN A 162 -30.47 20.08 6.12
C ASN A 162 -30.59 19.70 4.64
N ALA A 163 -31.72 20.01 3.99
CA ALA A 163 -31.90 19.75 2.57
C ALA A 163 -30.89 20.54 1.70
N GLN A 164 -30.58 21.78 2.07
CA GLN A 164 -29.55 22.58 1.41
C GLN A 164 -28.16 21.99 1.59
N GLU A 165 -27.84 21.51 2.79
CA GLU A 165 -26.53 20.91 3.07
C GLU A 165 -26.35 19.59 2.30
N ILE A 166 -27.37 18.73 2.27
CA ILE A 166 -27.36 17.51 1.45
C ILE A 166 -27.20 17.86 -0.04
N ALA A 167 -27.91 18.88 -0.53
CA ALA A 167 -27.78 19.31 -1.92
C ALA A 167 -26.34 19.77 -2.25
N ARG A 168 -25.67 20.48 -1.33
CA ARG A 168 -24.26 20.87 -1.47
C ARG A 168 -23.32 19.66 -1.48
N GLY A 169 -23.54 18.67 -0.61
CA GLY A 169 -22.78 17.42 -0.62
C GLY A 169 -22.89 16.70 -1.96
N ILE A 170 -24.11 16.56 -2.47
CA ILE A 170 -24.38 15.95 -3.78
C ILE A 170 -23.68 16.73 -4.91
N GLU A 171 -23.77 18.06 -4.89
CA GLU A 171 -23.15 18.91 -5.89
C GLU A 171 -21.61 18.81 -5.84
N ALA A 172 -21.01 18.92 -4.65
CA ALA A 172 -19.56 18.80 -4.46
C ALA A 172 -19.04 17.42 -4.90
N TRP A 173 -19.76 16.35 -4.54
CA TRP A 173 -19.43 15.01 -4.98
C TRP A 173 -19.45 14.87 -6.50
N ARG A 174 -20.53 15.35 -7.15
CA ARG A 174 -20.71 15.20 -8.61
C ARG A 174 -19.81 16.09 -9.44
N THR A 175 -19.50 17.29 -8.97
CA THR A 175 -18.76 18.30 -9.75
C THR A 175 -17.28 18.34 -9.43
N ARG A 176 -16.86 17.88 -8.25
CA ARG A 176 -15.47 17.89 -7.80
C ARG A 176 -14.95 16.49 -7.50
N THR A 177 -15.44 15.83 -6.46
CA THR A 177 -14.78 14.62 -5.93
C THR A 177 -14.81 13.45 -6.91
N LEU A 178 -15.99 13.07 -7.43
CA LEU A 178 -16.12 11.95 -8.36
C LEU A 178 -15.38 12.18 -9.70
N PRO A 179 -15.44 13.37 -10.34
CA PRO A 179 -14.62 13.66 -11.52
C PRO A 179 -13.11 13.56 -11.26
N GLU A 180 -12.60 14.09 -10.14
CA GLU A 180 -11.17 13.98 -9.80
C GLU A 180 -10.77 12.52 -9.61
N MET A 181 -11.56 11.72 -8.88
CA MET A 181 -11.29 10.29 -8.71
C MET A 181 -11.28 9.54 -10.04
N ARG A 182 -12.17 9.91 -10.96
CA ARG A 182 -12.22 9.30 -12.29
C ARG A 182 -11.08 9.69 -13.23
N LYS A 183 -10.28 10.70 -12.90
CA LYS A 183 -9.01 10.95 -13.59
C LYS A 183 -7.96 9.88 -13.28
N PHE A 184 -8.02 9.28 -12.09
CA PHE A 184 -7.10 8.24 -11.64
C PHE A 184 -7.63 6.83 -11.88
N ASP A 185 -8.92 6.61 -11.63
CA ASP A 185 -9.65 5.38 -11.92
C ASP A 185 -10.96 5.69 -12.66
N PRO A 186 -10.97 5.63 -14.01
CA PRO A 186 -12.15 5.96 -14.81
C PRO A 186 -13.41 5.16 -14.44
N ALA A 187 -13.25 3.97 -13.86
CA ALA A 187 -14.34 3.10 -13.44
C ALA A 187 -14.75 3.30 -11.99
N TYR A 188 -14.16 4.26 -11.27
CA TYR A 188 -14.40 4.47 -9.85
C TYR A 188 -15.88 4.69 -9.53
N VAL A 189 -16.34 3.91 -8.56
CA VAL A 189 -17.64 3.99 -7.91
C VAL A 189 -17.39 3.79 -6.40
N PRO A 190 -17.95 4.64 -5.53
CA PRO A 190 -17.77 4.48 -4.09
C PRO A 190 -18.46 3.18 -3.63
N ASP A 191 -17.68 2.28 -3.03
CA ASP A 191 -18.17 1.06 -2.40
C ASP A 191 -18.14 1.20 -0.88
N HIS A 192 -19.25 1.66 -0.30
CA HIS A 192 -19.36 1.83 1.15
C HIS A 192 -19.27 0.53 1.94
N ASP A 193 -19.40 -0.64 1.32
CA ASP A 193 -19.22 -1.90 2.05
C ASP A 193 -17.75 -2.13 2.40
N LEU A 194 -16.82 -1.55 1.63
CA LEU A 194 -15.39 -1.52 1.97
C LEU A 194 -15.12 -0.82 3.30
N LEU A 195 -15.92 0.17 3.70
CA LEU A 195 -15.73 0.88 4.98
C LEU A 195 -15.75 -0.08 6.18
N ARG A 196 -16.48 -1.21 6.06
CA ARG A 196 -16.56 -2.24 7.10
C ARG A 196 -15.35 -3.17 7.14
N ALA A 197 -14.48 -3.13 6.13
CA ALA A 197 -13.26 -3.91 6.16
C ALA A 197 -12.42 -3.53 7.39
N PRO A 198 -11.78 -4.48 8.08
CA PRO A 198 -11.00 -4.22 9.29
C PRO A 198 -10.01 -3.06 9.14
N ARG A 199 -9.31 -2.97 8.01
CA ARG A 199 -8.37 -1.88 7.69
C ARG A 199 -8.98 -0.47 7.74
N HIS A 200 -10.20 -0.30 7.25
CA HIS A 200 -10.90 0.98 7.21
C HIS A 200 -11.61 1.26 8.53
N ARG A 201 -12.26 0.24 9.09
CA ARG A 201 -12.95 0.32 10.39
C ARG A 201 -12.03 0.78 11.51
N ARG A 202 -10.76 0.35 11.52
CA ARG A 202 -9.75 0.77 12.51
C ARG A 202 -9.44 2.27 12.49
N LYS A 203 -9.62 2.95 11.34
CA LYS A 203 -9.36 4.39 11.20
C LYS A 203 -10.46 5.25 11.82
N VAL A 204 -11.59 4.66 12.18
CA VAL A 204 -12.79 5.38 12.67
C VAL A 204 -13.12 4.92 14.10
N PRO A 205 -12.57 5.56 15.14
CA PRO A 205 -12.67 5.09 16.52
C PRO A 205 -14.00 5.46 17.19
N VAL A 206 -15.11 5.04 16.59
CA VAL A 206 -16.48 5.24 17.10
C VAL A 206 -17.14 3.90 17.35
N TYR A 207 -18.25 3.87 18.09
CA TYR A 207 -19.01 2.63 18.29
C TYR A 207 -19.77 2.22 17.02
N ASP A 208 -19.98 0.91 16.82
CA ASP A 208 -20.50 0.37 15.56
C ASP A 208 -21.87 0.91 15.16
N GLY A 209 -22.76 1.14 16.14
CA GLY A 209 -24.07 1.72 15.85
C GLY A 209 -23.99 3.13 15.23
N ALA A 210 -23.05 3.98 15.66
CA ALA A 210 -22.85 5.28 15.01
C ALA A 210 -22.20 5.15 13.64
N PHE A 211 -21.25 4.22 13.49
CA PHE A 211 -20.61 3.92 12.23
C PHE A 211 -21.62 3.53 11.15
N GLU A 212 -22.52 2.59 11.45
CA GLU A 212 -23.55 2.12 10.51
C GLU A 212 -24.54 3.24 10.14
N ARG A 213 -24.99 4.05 11.12
CA ARG A 213 -25.85 5.21 10.83
C ARG A 213 -25.15 6.22 9.91
N ARG A 214 -23.86 6.44 10.13
CA ARG A 214 -23.07 7.37 9.33
C ARG A 214 -22.83 6.86 7.92
N ILE A 215 -22.66 5.55 7.70
CA ILE A 215 -22.61 4.98 6.35
C ILE A 215 -23.88 5.32 5.57
N ILE A 216 -25.05 5.16 6.18
CA ILE A 216 -26.34 5.50 5.56
C ILE A 216 -26.42 7.00 5.28
N GLY A 217 -26.08 7.83 6.27
CA GLY A 217 -26.04 9.29 6.11
C GLY A 217 -25.11 9.74 4.98
N HIS A 218 -23.93 9.14 4.87
CA HIS A 218 -22.96 9.45 3.82
C HIS A 218 -23.47 9.05 2.44
N LYS A 219 -24.12 7.89 2.29
CA LYS A 219 -24.77 7.51 1.02
C LYS A 219 -25.81 8.53 0.57
N ASN A 220 -26.61 9.06 1.51
CA ASN A 220 -27.58 10.11 1.25
C ASN A 220 -26.90 11.43 0.87
N TYR A 221 -25.84 11.81 1.61
CA TYR A 221 -25.10 13.06 1.42
C TYR A 221 -24.36 13.11 0.07
N LEU A 222 -23.84 11.98 -0.42
CA LEU A 222 -23.24 11.88 -1.75
C LEU A 222 -24.28 11.68 -2.87
N GLY A 223 -25.53 11.36 -2.53
CA GLY A 223 -26.59 11.07 -3.50
C GLY A 223 -26.38 9.75 -4.25
N VAL A 224 -25.81 8.75 -3.59
CA VAL A 224 -25.49 7.41 -4.15
C VAL A 224 -26.43 6.31 -3.65
N THR A 225 -27.55 6.69 -3.04
CA THR A 225 -28.62 5.77 -2.62
C THR A 225 -29.24 5.10 -3.83
N GLY A 226 -28.87 3.85 -4.12
CA GLY A 226 -29.54 3.08 -5.18
C GLY A 226 -28.81 1.89 -5.78
N HIS A 227 -27.65 1.45 -5.27
CA HIS A 227 -27.00 0.23 -5.78
C HIS A 227 -26.85 -0.80 -4.66
N ALA A 228 -27.98 -1.38 -4.26
CA ALA A 228 -27.96 -2.80 -3.91
C ALA A 228 -27.87 -3.55 -5.24
N ARG A 229 -26.74 -4.23 -5.49
CA ARG A 229 -26.71 -5.32 -6.46
C ARG A 229 -27.26 -6.56 -5.79
#